data_AF-I4BTX2-F1
#
_entry.id   AF-I4BTX2-F1
#
_cell.length_a   1.000
_cell.length_b   1.000
_cell.length_c   1.000
_cell.angle_alpha   90.00
_cell.angle_beta   90.00
_cell.angle_gamma   90.00
#
_symmetry.space_group_name_H-M   'P 1'
#
loop_
_entity.id
_entity.type
_entity.pdbx_description
1 polymer ?
#
loop_
_entity_poly.entity_id
_entity_poly.type
_entity_poly.pdbx_seq_one_letter_code
_entity_poly.pdbx_strand_id
1 'polypeptide(L)'
;MGLALLLAVYLLLPAQGKAAPLDELRRPSIDELYFLIIRDNDAQLLALEGGQIDLLGDIARFSDIKRLSDDERVKLFLAEGYHAFFLGLNLRRSPWDRAELRQSLWEAVNRRQIVRDVFGGYALPLFSFLPPASPYTLVASTSDFNMKAARERLRQKGWRWSKRGVLICPGEDKPLPKMKLLTPTAQVAPTTAEIAERICESMRSLGIPIETEPMDFSMMVARLDRRDFDAYVIAWELSRDPDSLYAFYHSSMDVPGGYNISGIRKPDLDEALESLKYAANEAEARLAAEKVQTLLYEYIPQVPIYSRYHIAALQNEWQCAIASLYMTPDNTYSLLSLRHENKKAFYWCLAEEPRNLNPLSASSAYEWQVLSVIYESLLAVDPFTLEDVPWLAESWRLDTVSEGGKEKTRITFKIREGVKWQDGSPFGASNVKATIEFLKKSAIPRYFDSVKDVERVEAADNTLTITFSGKSYWYLHQIGGLPMLSAGVLSSLKDWRRLPEEDIIGTGPFSFSKYKPGEYVKLDKNELYWRK
;
A
#
# COMPACT_ATOMS: atom_id res chain seq x y z
N MET A 1 10.39 11.62 36.38
CA MET A 1 10.78 10.20 36.39
C MET A 1 9.51 9.37 36.49
N GLY A 2 8.96 8.95 35.35
CA GLY A 2 7.81 8.05 35.28
C GLY A 2 8.15 7.01 34.23
N LEU A 3 8.28 5.76 34.66
CA LEU A 3 8.70 4.61 33.86
C LEU A 3 7.90 4.55 32.55
N ALA A 4 8.61 4.73 31.43
CA ALA A 4 8.21 4.12 30.18
C ALA A 4 8.25 2.60 30.40
N LEU A 5 7.09 1.96 30.57
CA LEU A 5 6.96 0.55 30.26
C LEU A 5 7.15 0.42 28.74
N LEU A 6 8.41 0.42 28.31
CA LEU A 6 8.84 -0.41 27.20
C LEU A 6 8.50 -1.83 27.63
N LEU A 7 7.29 -2.29 27.28
CA LEU A 7 7.04 -3.70 27.14
C LEU A 7 8.11 -4.19 26.17
N ALA A 8 9.10 -4.88 26.73
CA ALA A 8 10.05 -5.68 26.01
C ALA A 8 9.28 -6.85 25.38
N VAL A 9 8.46 -6.54 24.38
CA VAL A 9 8.26 -7.47 23.29
C VAL A 9 9.68 -7.74 22.81
N TYR A 10 10.11 -8.99 22.86
CA TYR A 10 11.27 -9.45 22.09
C TYR A 10 10.90 -9.29 20.60
N LEU A 11 10.76 -8.05 20.15
CA LEU A 11 10.97 -7.64 18.79
C LEU A 11 12.45 -7.90 18.59
N LEU A 12 12.76 -9.10 18.11
CA LEU A 12 13.91 -9.28 17.25
C LEU A 12 13.72 -8.24 16.15
N LEU A 13 14.22 -7.02 16.36
CA LEU A 13 14.50 -6.11 15.27
C LEU A 13 15.39 -6.93 14.35
N PRO A 14 14.90 -7.34 13.18
CA PRO A 14 15.76 -8.02 12.25
C PRO A 14 16.92 -7.06 11.97
N ALA A 15 18.14 -7.59 11.96
CA ALA A 15 19.33 -6.79 11.70
C ALA A 15 19.05 -5.90 10.48
N GLN A 16 18.98 -4.58 10.69
CA GLN A 16 18.76 -3.64 9.59
C GLN A 16 19.86 -3.83 8.56
N GLY A 17 19.47 -3.95 7.28
CA GLY A 17 20.40 -3.84 6.15
C GLY A 17 21.11 -5.11 5.68
N LYS A 18 20.70 -6.32 6.11
CA LYS A 18 21.09 -7.55 5.40
C LYS A 18 19.89 -8.10 4.64
N ALA A 19 20.06 -8.31 3.33
CA ALA A 19 19.08 -8.98 2.47
C ALA A 19 18.66 -10.33 3.05
N ALA A 20 17.44 -10.76 2.74
CA ALA A 20 17.01 -12.11 3.09
C ALA A 20 17.95 -13.12 2.42
N PRO A 21 18.19 -14.30 3.04
CA PRO A 21 18.84 -15.42 2.35
C PRO A 21 17.88 -16.04 1.33
N LEU A 22 17.39 -15.23 0.37
CA LEU A 22 16.42 -15.65 -0.62
C LEU A 22 16.98 -16.82 -1.43
N ASP A 23 18.28 -16.82 -1.73
CA ASP A 23 18.96 -17.89 -2.43
C ASP A 23 18.95 -19.25 -1.73
N GLU A 24 18.57 -19.32 -0.45
CA GLU A 24 18.41 -20.56 0.31
C GLU A 24 16.98 -21.11 0.26
N LEU A 25 16.02 -20.29 -0.16
CA LEU A 25 14.63 -20.71 -0.29
C LEU A 25 14.47 -21.74 -1.40
N ARG A 26 13.80 -22.83 -1.04
CA ARG A 26 13.46 -23.97 -1.89
C ARG A 26 11.96 -24.19 -1.87
N ARG A 27 11.50 -25.18 -2.65
CA ARG A 27 10.14 -25.69 -2.62
C ARG A 27 9.65 -25.86 -1.17
N PRO A 28 8.38 -25.52 -0.90
CA PRO A 28 7.89 -25.45 0.46
C PRO A 28 7.93 -26.83 1.12
N SER A 29 8.11 -26.84 2.44
CA SER A 29 8.00 -28.07 3.24
C SER A 29 6.54 -28.46 3.55
N ILE A 30 5.62 -27.52 3.31
CA ILE A 30 4.19 -27.65 3.49
C ILE A 30 3.62 -28.38 2.28
N ASP A 31 2.99 -29.54 2.50
CA ASP A 31 2.37 -30.34 1.44
C ASP A 31 0.96 -29.84 1.09
N GLU A 32 0.19 -29.40 2.10
CA GLU A 32 -1.17 -28.88 1.93
C GLU A 32 -1.30 -27.51 2.62
N LEU A 33 -1.83 -26.54 1.89
CA LEU A 33 -2.12 -25.19 2.35
C LEU A 33 -3.63 -24.94 2.29
N TYR A 34 -4.23 -24.62 3.43
CA TYR A 34 -5.64 -24.27 3.55
C TYR A 34 -5.80 -22.80 3.88
N PHE A 35 -6.58 -22.09 3.07
CA PHE A 35 -7.12 -20.78 3.40
C PHE A 35 -8.51 -20.97 4.00
N LEU A 36 -8.63 -20.90 5.34
CA LEU A 36 -9.91 -21.09 6.04
C LEU A 36 -10.72 -19.80 6.06
N ILE A 37 -11.97 -19.86 5.59
CA ILE A 37 -12.83 -18.68 5.48
C ILE A 37 -13.50 -18.42 6.83
N ILE A 38 -13.07 -17.36 7.52
CA ILE A 38 -13.60 -16.97 8.83
C ILE A 38 -13.83 -15.47 8.82
N ARG A 39 -15.09 -15.03 8.71
CA ARG A 39 -15.43 -13.60 8.52
C ARG A 39 -15.52 -12.79 9.81
N ASP A 40 -15.87 -13.44 10.91
CA ASP A 40 -16.06 -12.76 12.19
C ASP A 40 -14.73 -12.68 12.95
N ASN A 41 -14.31 -11.48 13.36
CA ASN A 41 -13.02 -11.25 14.01
C ASN A 41 -12.88 -12.02 15.34
N ASP A 42 -13.96 -12.16 16.11
CA ASP A 42 -13.89 -12.86 17.40
C ASP A 42 -13.75 -14.38 17.15
N ALA A 43 -14.41 -14.91 16.12
CA ALA A 43 -14.23 -16.28 15.66
C ALA A 43 -12.81 -16.55 15.10
N GLN A 44 -12.22 -15.60 14.35
CA GLN A 44 -10.83 -15.70 13.88
C GLN A 44 -9.87 -15.83 15.06
N LEU A 45 -10.06 -15.00 16.09
CA LEU A 45 -9.24 -15.02 17.29
C LEU A 45 -9.36 -16.35 18.05
N LEU A 46 -10.59 -16.83 18.24
CA LEU A 46 -10.85 -18.13 18.87
C LEU A 46 -10.29 -19.30 18.05
N ALA A 47 -10.34 -19.22 16.71
CA ALA A 47 -9.77 -20.24 15.83
C ALA A 47 -8.24 -20.31 15.97
N LEU A 48 -7.57 -19.16 16.09
CA LEU A 48 -6.14 -19.10 16.35
C LEU A 48 -5.82 -19.66 17.75
N GLU A 49 -6.47 -19.18 18.79
CA GLU A 49 -6.26 -19.70 20.15
C GLU A 49 -6.59 -21.19 20.29
N GLY A 50 -7.53 -21.69 19.50
CA GLY A 50 -7.90 -23.11 19.44
C GLY A 50 -6.98 -23.97 18.59
N GLY A 51 -6.00 -23.38 17.88
CA GLY A 51 -5.11 -24.10 16.96
C GLY A 51 -5.77 -24.58 15.67
N GLN A 52 -6.94 -24.04 15.32
CA GLN A 52 -7.64 -24.33 14.06
C GLN A 52 -7.04 -23.59 12.87
N ILE A 53 -6.44 -22.42 13.12
CA ILE A 53 -5.58 -21.71 12.16
C ILE A 53 -4.17 -21.56 12.75
N ASP A 54 -3.19 -21.57 11.87
CA ASP A 54 -1.78 -21.37 12.17
C ASP A 54 -1.36 -19.90 12.09
N LEU A 55 -2.03 -19.13 11.22
CA LEU A 55 -1.68 -17.75 10.92
C LEU A 55 -2.93 -16.87 10.76
N LEU A 56 -2.93 -15.76 11.49
CA LEU A 56 -3.92 -14.69 11.40
C LEU A 56 -3.21 -13.37 11.05
N GLY A 57 -3.52 -12.78 9.90
CA GLY A 57 -3.02 -11.47 9.47
C GLY A 57 -4.01 -10.33 9.75
N ASP A 58 -3.59 -9.09 9.43
CA ASP A 58 -4.40 -7.86 9.49
C ASP A 58 -5.12 -7.61 10.83
N ILE A 59 -4.44 -7.89 11.96
CA ILE A 59 -5.01 -7.72 13.29
C ILE A 59 -5.05 -6.22 13.66
N ALA A 60 -6.23 -5.61 13.59
CA ALA A 60 -6.39 -4.16 13.75
C ALA A 60 -6.91 -3.70 15.13
N ARG A 61 -7.60 -4.56 15.90
CA ARG A 61 -8.22 -4.15 17.18
C ARG A 61 -7.21 -4.22 18.31
N PHE A 62 -7.07 -3.12 19.06
CA PHE A 62 -6.15 -3.05 20.21
C PHE A 62 -6.43 -4.12 21.27
N SER A 63 -7.70 -4.44 21.53
CA SER A 63 -8.10 -5.51 22.47
C SER A 63 -7.53 -6.87 22.07
N ASP A 64 -7.53 -7.17 20.78
CA ASP A 64 -7.16 -8.48 20.24
C ASP A 64 -5.64 -8.60 20.22
N ILE A 65 -4.94 -7.52 19.84
CA ILE A 65 -3.49 -7.42 19.92
C ILE A 65 -3.02 -7.65 21.36
N LYS A 66 -3.65 -6.99 22.34
CA LYS A 66 -3.31 -7.15 23.75
C LYS A 66 -3.58 -8.57 24.25
N ARG A 67 -4.71 -9.16 23.86
CA ARG A 67 -5.05 -10.53 24.23
C ARG A 67 -4.04 -11.54 23.68
N LEU A 68 -3.62 -11.38 22.42
CA LEU A 68 -2.63 -12.25 21.78
C LEU A 68 -1.20 -12.00 22.28
N SER A 69 -0.87 -10.79 22.74
CA SER A 69 0.46 -10.53 23.31
C SER A 69 0.69 -11.26 24.63
N ASP A 70 -0.40 -11.63 25.31
CA ASP A 70 -0.37 -12.39 26.57
C ASP A 70 -0.47 -13.92 26.34
N ASP A 71 -0.64 -14.39 25.09
CA ASP A 71 -0.76 -15.82 24.76
C ASP A 71 0.58 -16.42 24.30
N GLU A 72 1.17 -17.26 25.16
CA GLU A 72 2.45 -17.94 24.91
C GLU A 72 2.43 -18.97 23.78
N ARG A 73 1.27 -19.24 23.16
CA ARG A 73 1.15 -20.17 22.03
C ARG A 73 1.37 -19.50 20.68
N VAL A 74 1.32 -18.17 20.61
CA VAL A 74 1.49 -17.40 19.38
C VAL A 74 2.66 -16.43 19.47
N LYS A 75 3.22 -16.07 18.31
CA LYS A 75 4.14 -14.94 18.14
C LYS A 75 3.40 -13.84 17.39
N LEU A 76 3.44 -12.63 17.95
CA LEU A 76 3.03 -11.41 17.24
C LEU A 76 4.19 -10.83 16.45
N PHE A 77 3.89 -10.45 15.21
CA PHE A 77 4.80 -9.77 14.30
C PHE A 77 4.19 -8.43 13.92
N LEU A 78 5.04 -7.40 13.90
CA LEU A 78 4.64 -6.04 13.54
C LEU A 78 5.54 -5.56 12.40
N ALA A 79 4.91 -5.02 11.36
CA ALA A 79 5.60 -4.37 10.25
C ALA A 79 4.99 -2.99 9.97
N GLU A 80 5.81 -2.04 9.55
CA GLU A 80 5.36 -0.76 9.04
C GLU A 80 4.57 -0.98 7.75
N GLY A 81 3.40 -0.34 7.65
CA GLY A 81 2.53 -0.45 6.49
C GLY A 81 2.53 0.76 5.58
N TYR A 82 1.82 0.63 4.46
CA TYR A 82 1.64 1.69 3.47
C TYR A 82 0.35 2.50 3.68
N HIS A 83 -0.39 2.19 4.74
CA HIS A 83 -1.55 2.97 5.18
C HIS A 83 -1.17 4.42 5.51
N ALA A 84 -1.91 5.39 4.97
CA ALA A 84 -1.80 6.79 5.33
C ALA A 84 -3.18 7.40 5.58
N PHE A 85 -3.42 7.85 6.82
CA PHE A 85 -4.59 8.66 7.16
C PHE A 85 -4.21 10.13 7.20
N PHE A 86 -5.01 10.98 6.55
CA PHE A 86 -4.74 12.41 6.47
C PHE A 86 -6.00 13.27 6.54
N LEU A 87 -5.80 14.51 6.98
CA LEU A 87 -6.75 15.61 6.86
C LEU A 87 -6.51 16.32 5.52
N GLY A 88 -7.52 16.30 4.65
CA GLY A 88 -7.52 17.06 3.40
C GLY A 88 -8.29 18.38 3.52
N LEU A 89 -7.89 19.36 2.71
CA LEU A 89 -8.39 20.73 2.74
C LEU A 89 -8.76 21.18 1.32
N ASN A 90 -9.80 22.01 1.15
CA ASN A 90 -10.17 22.52 -0.18
C ASN A 90 -9.40 23.81 -0.51
N LEU A 91 -8.24 23.69 -1.15
CA LEU A 91 -7.33 24.82 -1.45
C LEU A 91 -7.88 25.79 -2.51
N ARG A 92 -9.03 25.48 -3.13
CA ARG A 92 -9.66 26.32 -4.16
C ARG A 92 -10.34 27.57 -3.60
N ARG A 93 -10.51 27.66 -2.27
CA ARG A 93 -11.21 28.76 -1.62
C ARG A 93 -10.54 29.19 -0.32
N SER A 94 -10.72 30.47 0.01
CA SER A 94 -10.37 31.01 1.33
C SER A 94 -11.10 30.25 2.45
N PRO A 95 -10.45 30.00 3.60
CA PRO A 95 -9.09 30.42 3.96
C PRO A 95 -7.99 29.41 3.59
N TRP A 96 -8.35 28.29 2.96
CA TRP A 96 -7.42 27.17 2.70
C TRP A 96 -6.48 27.41 1.54
N ASP A 97 -6.68 28.45 0.73
CA ASP A 97 -5.75 28.92 -0.30
C ASP A 97 -4.44 29.49 0.30
N ARG A 98 -4.46 29.93 1.57
CA ARG A 98 -3.31 30.53 2.28
C ARG A 98 -2.39 29.50 2.93
N ALA A 99 -1.14 29.45 2.46
CA ALA A 99 -0.14 28.46 2.90
C ALA A 99 0.21 28.60 4.39
N GLU A 100 0.30 29.82 4.92
CA GLU A 100 0.66 30.07 6.31
C GLU A 100 -0.36 29.49 7.30
N LEU A 101 -1.65 29.43 6.93
CA LEU A 101 -2.68 28.79 7.75
C LEU A 101 -2.48 27.27 7.76
N ARG A 102 -2.19 26.68 6.60
CA ARG A 102 -1.93 25.23 6.47
C ARG A 102 -0.65 24.80 7.20
N GLN A 103 0.41 25.60 7.11
CA GLN A 103 1.64 25.41 7.89
C GLN A 103 1.40 25.51 9.40
N SER A 104 0.56 26.45 9.84
CA SER A 104 0.19 26.57 11.26
C SER A 104 -0.66 25.38 11.71
N LEU A 105 -1.52 24.86 10.83
CA LEU A 105 -2.33 23.67 11.10
C LEU A 105 -1.45 22.41 11.23
N TRP A 106 -0.39 22.29 10.42
CA TRP A 106 0.59 21.21 10.55
C TRP A 106 1.15 21.11 11.98
N GLU A 107 1.48 22.24 12.60
CA GLU A 107 2.01 22.33 13.97
C GLU A 107 0.93 22.22 15.06
N ALA A 108 -0.33 22.51 14.71
CA ALA A 108 -1.44 22.54 15.67
C ALA A 108 -2.05 21.16 15.96
N VAL A 109 -1.85 20.17 15.09
CA VAL A 109 -2.43 18.82 15.26
C VAL A 109 -1.48 17.91 16.05
N ASN A 110 -1.90 17.47 17.25
CA ASN A 110 -1.10 16.59 18.10
C ASN A 110 -1.21 15.12 17.71
N ARG A 111 -0.49 14.74 16.66
CA ARG A 111 -0.50 13.37 16.09
C ARG A 111 -0.04 12.32 17.09
N ARG A 112 0.99 12.61 17.90
CA ARG A 112 1.49 11.68 18.93
C ARG A 112 0.43 11.40 19.99
N GLN A 113 -0.28 12.45 20.44
CA GLN A 113 -1.38 12.30 21.38
C GLN A 113 -2.54 11.51 20.78
N ILE A 114 -2.94 11.82 19.53
CA ILE A 114 -3.98 11.06 18.82
C ILE A 114 -3.60 9.58 18.77
N VAL A 115 -2.38 9.26 18.33
CA VAL A 115 -1.90 7.88 18.21
C VAL A 115 -1.91 7.16 19.55
N ARG A 116 -1.39 7.80 20.61
CA ARG A 116 -1.34 7.21 21.94
C ARG A 116 -2.74 6.95 22.51
N ASP A 117 -3.61 7.95 22.43
CA ASP A 117 -4.92 7.90 23.07
C ASP A 117 -5.88 6.95 22.34
N VAL A 118 -5.77 6.83 21.00
CA VAL A 118 -6.67 6.01 20.17
C VAL A 118 -6.15 4.59 19.94
N PHE A 119 -4.86 4.42 19.68
CA PHE A 119 -4.27 3.12 19.29
C PHE A 119 -3.42 2.46 20.38
N GLY A 120 -3.24 3.10 21.54
CA GLY A 120 -2.43 2.55 22.64
C GLY A 120 -0.97 2.29 22.27
N GLY A 121 -0.46 2.94 21.21
CA GLY A 121 0.90 2.75 20.69
C GLY A 121 1.03 1.84 19.45
N TYR A 122 -0.04 1.18 19.00
CA TYR A 122 -0.03 0.28 17.83
C TYR A 122 -0.35 1.02 16.51
N ALA A 123 0.17 2.23 16.37
CA ALA A 123 0.15 3.01 15.14
C ALA A 123 1.34 3.99 15.13
N LEU A 124 1.71 4.47 13.96
CA LEU A 124 2.80 5.42 13.76
C LEU A 124 2.25 6.83 13.51
N PRO A 125 2.67 7.86 14.26
CA PRO A 125 2.33 9.24 13.91
C PRO A 125 3.02 9.61 12.59
N LEU A 126 2.27 10.16 11.62
CA LEU A 126 2.81 10.52 10.32
C LEU A 126 3.21 11.99 10.26
N PHE A 127 4.49 12.23 9.96
CA PHE A 127 5.05 13.55 9.72
C PHE A 127 5.52 13.74 8.28
N SER A 128 5.20 12.80 7.40
CA SER A 128 5.63 12.77 6.00
C SER A 128 4.45 12.48 5.08
N PHE A 129 4.59 12.88 3.80
CA PHE A 129 3.58 12.64 2.77
C PHE A 129 3.61 11.21 2.21
N LEU A 130 4.65 10.44 2.54
CA LEU A 130 4.76 9.00 2.33
C LEU A 130 4.93 8.30 3.69
N PRO A 131 4.37 7.09 3.88
CA PRO A 131 4.46 6.35 5.12
C PRO A 131 5.90 5.85 5.38
N PRO A 132 6.31 5.60 6.64
CA PRO A 132 7.65 5.13 6.99
C PRO A 132 8.13 3.90 6.21
N ALA A 133 7.21 2.98 5.87
CA ALA A 133 7.52 1.80 5.08
C ALA A 133 8.02 2.11 3.65
N SER A 134 7.72 3.30 3.10
CA SER A 134 8.14 3.63 1.74
C SER A 134 9.65 3.95 1.69
N PRO A 135 10.39 3.36 0.73
CA PRO A 135 11.82 3.62 0.57
C PRO A 135 12.12 5.04 0.09
N TYR A 136 11.11 5.82 -0.33
CA TYR A 136 11.23 7.20 -0.78
C TYR A 136 10.84 8.23 0.28
N THR A 137 10.50 7.79 1.49
CA THR A 137 10.00 8.68 2.53
C THR A 137 11.08 9.65 2.97
N LEU A 138 10.82 10.94 2.79
CA LEU A 138 11.70 11.98 3.30
C LEU A 138 11.56 12.03 4.82
N VAL A 139 12.66 11.78 5.53
CA VAL A 139 12.71 11.92 7.00
C VAL A 139 12.29 13.34 7.34
N ALA A 140 11.06 13.45 7.83
CA ALA A 140 10.47 14.75 8.11
C ALA A 140 11.30 15.51 9.14
N SER A 141 11.36 16.83 8.98
CA SER A 141 11.63 17.70 10.12
C SER A 141 10.62 17.33 11.21
N THR A 142 11.13 16.96 12.38
CA THR A 142 10.37 16.48 13.55
C THR A 142 9.53 17.57 14.20
N SER A 143 9.07 18.58 13.45
CA SER A 143 8.25 19.69 13.95
C SER A 143 6.97 19.10 14.53
N ASP A 144 7.04 18.89 15.85
CA ASP A 144 6.02 18.27 16.66
C ASP A 144 4.92 19.28 16.96
N PHE A 145 3.90 18.83 17.69
CA PHE A 145 2.85 19.69 18.18
C PHE A 145 3.39 20.94 18.90
N ASN A 146 3.07 22.12 18.38
CA ASN A 146 3.40 23.39 19.00
C ASN A 146 2.34 24.47 18.70
N MET A 147 1.23 24.42 19.45
CA MET A 147 0.14 25.40 19.34
C MET A 147 0.60 26.84 19.54
N LYS A 148 1.64 27.08 20.37
CA LYS A 148 2.17 28.42 20.60
C LYS A 148 2.88 28.96 19.37
N ALA A 149 3.75 28.16 18.75
CA ALA A 149 4.45 28.51 17.51
C ALA A 149 3.46 28.70 16.36
N ALA A 150 2.46 27.81 16.22
CA ALA A 150 1.40 27.92 15.22
C ALA A 150 0.66 29.27 15.33
N ARG A 151 0.24 29.67 16.53
CA ARG A 151 -0.42 30.96 16.75
C ARG A 151 0.52 32.14 16.49
N GLU A 152 1.80 32.02 16.84
CA GLU A 152 2.77 33.08 16.61
C GLU A 152 3.07 33.29 15.12
N ARG A 153 3.20 32.21 14.35
CA ARG A 153 3.31 32.22 12.89
C ARG A 153 2.15 32.97 12.25
N LEU A 154 0.93 32.67 12.68
CA LEU A 154 -0.27 33.37 12.21
C LEU A 154 -0.21 34.88 12.52
N ARG A 155 0.16 35.27 13.75
CA ARG A 155 0.30 36.70 14.13
C ARG A 155 1.30 37.44 13.25
N GLN A 156 2.46 36.84 13.02
CA GLN A 156 3.51 37.44 12.17
C GLN A 156 3.05 37.63 10.72
N LYS A 157 2.09 36.83 10.25
CA LYS A 157 1.46 36.95 8.94
C LYS A 157 0.22 37.84 8.93
N GLY A 158 -0.06 38.56 10.03
CA GLY A 158 -1.14 39.53 10.13
C GLY A 158 -2.51 38.93 10.48
N TRP A 159 -2.57 37.65 10.84
CA TRP A 159 -3.79 37.05 11.34
C TRP A 159 -4.08 37.56 12.75
N ARG A 160 -5.36 37.79 13.03
CA ARG A 160 -5.83 38.26 14.33
C ARG A 160 -6.98 37.38 14.82
N TRP A 161 -7.28 37.45 16.12
CA TRP A 161 -8.42 36.74 16.71
C TRP A 161 -9.49 37.76 17.07
N SER A 162 -10.73 37.41 16.77
CA SER A 162 -11.90 38.13 17.27
C SER A 162 -12.01 38.00 18.80
N LYS A 163 -12.89 38.80 19.41
CA LYS A 163 -13.21 38.69 20.85
C LYS A 163 -13.69 37.29 21.27
N ARG A 164 -14.22 36.49 20.33
CA ARG A 164 -14.67 35.11 20.56
C ARG A 164 -13.59 34.06 20.29
N GLY A 165 -12.35 34.47 20.04
CA GLY A 165 -11.25 33.55 19.75
C GLY A 165 -11.30 32.91 18.36
N VAL A 166 -12.10 33.45 17.44
CA VAL A 166 -12.14 33.01 16.04
C VAL A 166 -11.17 33.83 15.21
N LEU A 167 -10.38 33.18 14.35
CA LEU A 167 -9.42 33.81 13.44
C LEU A 167 -10.12 34.80 12.49
N ILE A 168 -9.42 35.87 12.18
CA ILE A 168 -9.74 36.86 11.17
C ILE A 168 -8.55 36.91 10.22
N CYS A 169 -8.87 36.74 8.94
CA CYS A 169 -7.93 36.70 7.83
C CYS A 169 -7.21 38.06 7.65
N PRO A 170 -5.90 38.08 7.28
CA PRO A 170 -5.19 39.33 6.98
C PRO A 170 -5.87 40.10 5.85
N GLY A 171 -6.17 41.38 6.11
CA GLY A 171 -6.90 42.25 5.18
C GLY A 171 -8.42 42.15 5.26
N GLU A 172 -8.97 41.30 6.14
CA GLU A 172 -10.42 41.16 6.36
C GLU A 172 -10.82 41.61 7.76
N ASP A 173 -12.10 42.00 7.92
CA ASP A 173 -12.69 42.41 9.21
C ASP A 173 -13.60 41.36 9.85
N LYS A 174 -14.07 40.41 9.05
CA LYS A 174 -14.98 39.38 9.52
C LYS A 174 -14.21 38.15 10.01
N PRO A 175 -14.61 37.53 11.12
CA PRO A 175 -14.07 36.24 11.52
C PRO A 175 -14.37 35.16 10.47
N LEU A 176 -13.55 34.12 10.43
CA LEU A 176 -13.76 32.96 9.57
C LEU A 176 -15.19 32.41 9.72
N PRO A 177 -15.84 32.01 8.61
CA PRO A 177 -17.14 31.36 8.67
C PRO A 177 -17.01 29.96 9.31
N LYS A 178 -18.12 29.45 9.84
CA LYS A 178 -18.18 28.05 10.29
C LYS A 178 -17.88 27.12 9.12
N MET A 179 -17.04 26.12 9.36
CA MET A 179 -16.65 25.12 8.37
C MET A 179 -17.02 23.71 8.84
N LYS A 180 -17.05 22.77 7.90
CA LYS A 180 -17.35 21.36 8.15
C LYS A 180 -16.17 20.45 7.85
N LEU A 181 -15.92 19.50 8.75
CA LEU A 181 -15.01 18.38 8.52
C LEU A 181 -15.83 17.14 8.15
N LEU A 182 -15.77 16.73 6.88
CA LEU A 182 -16.45 15.51 6.45
C LEU A 182 -15.76 14.27 7.04
N THR A 183 -16.55 13.38 7.62
CA THR A 183 -16.05 12.15 8.25
C THR A 183 -17.11 11.04 8.14
N PRO A 184 -16.72 9.75 8.07
CA PRO A 184 -17.66 8.65 8.24
C PRO A 184 -18.39 8.69 9.59
N THR A 185 -19.58 8.08 9.66
CA THR A 185 -20.30 7.95 10.94
C THR A 185 -19.54 7.09 11.96
N ALA A 186 -19.68 7.43 13.24
CA ALA A 186 -19.08 6.66 14.33
C ALA A 186 -19.62 5.22 14.43
N GLN A 187 -20.81 4.95 13.88
CA GLN A 187 -21.39 3.61 13.81
C GLN A 187 -20.58 2.69 12.88
N VAL A 188 -20.05 3.24 11.78
CA VAL A 188 -19.29 2.47 10.78
C VAL A 188 -17.79 2.52 11.06
N ALA A 189 -17.27 3.69 11.45
CA ALA A 189 -15.85 3.88 11.70
C ALA A 189 -15.62 4.70 12.99
N PRO A 190 -15.80 4.08 14.18
CA PRO A 190 -15.69 4.77 15.47
C PRO A 190 -14.33 5.44 15.67
N THR A 191 -13.25 4.74 15.33
CA THR A 191 -11.87 5.25 15.39
C THR A 191 -11.68 6.52 14.55
N THR A 192 -12.17 6.51 13.31
CA THR A 192 -12.07 7.66 12.40
C THR A 192 -12.87 8.86 12.93
N ALA A 193 -14.07 8.62 13.46
CA ALA A 193 -14.90 9.68 14.04
C ALA A 193 -14.23 10.33 15.27
N GLU A 194 -13.63 9.53 16.15
CA GLU A 194 -12.88 10.06 17.30
C GLU A 194 -11.68 10.91 16.87
N ILE A 195 -10.90 10.44 15.88
CA ILE A 195 -9.77 11.19 15.33
C ILE A 195 -10.24 12.51 14.71
N ALA A 196 -11.34 12.50 13.97
CA ALA A 196 -11.92 13.72 13.37
C ALA A 196 -12.31 14.76 14.43
N GLU A 197 -12.90 14.34 15.56
CA GLU A 197 -13.24 15.25 16.67
C GLU A 197 -11.99 15.87 17.30
N ARG A 198 -10.93 15.08 17.53
CA ARG A 198 -9.65 15.57 18.08
C ARG A 198 -8.96 16.56 17.13
N ILE A 199 -9.06 16.33 15.82
CA ILE A 199 -8.61 17.28 14.79
C ILE A 199 -9.44 18.58 14.89
N CYS A 200 -10.76 18.49 14.95
CA CYS A 200 -11.64 19.65 15.12
C CYS A 200 -11.35 20.43 16.42
N GLU A 201 -11.04 19.75 17.53
CA GLU A 201 -10.62 20.40 18.78
C GLU A 201 -9.30 21.17 18.62
N SER A 202 -8.31 20.57 17.94
CA SER A 202 -7.04 21.23 17.64
C SER A 202 -7.24 22.47 16.76
N MET A 203 -8.07 22.35 15.73
CA MET A 203 -8.42 23.45 14.81
C MET A 203 -9.18 24.58 15.52
N ARG A 204 -10.16 24.24 16.36
CA ARG A 204 -10.89 25.23 17.20
C ARG A 204 -9.94 25.92 18.18
N SER A 205 -8.99 25.20 18.75
CA SER A 205 -7.94 25.77 19.60
C SER A 205 -7.01 26.73 18.84
N LEU A 206 -6.79 26.53 17.54
CA LEU A 206 -6.08 27.50 16.69
C LEU A 206 -6.95 28.74 16.36
N GLY A 207 -8.27 28.64 16.53
CA GLY A 207 -9.26 29.68 16.24
C GLY A 207 -10.05 29.45 14.94
N ILE A 208 -9.99 28.23 14.39
CA ILE A 208 -10.73 27.83 13.20
C ILE A 208 -12.09 27.27 13.64
N PRO A 209 -13.24 27.88 13.27
CA PRO A 209 -14.54 27.45 13.74
C PRO A 209 -15.05 26.27 12.91
N ILE A 210 -14.58 25.07 13.22
CA ILE A 210 -14.90 23.83 12.50
C ILE A 210 -15.62 22.82 13.41
N GLU A 211 -16.54 22.06 12.82
CA GLU A 211 -17.23 20.94 13.45
C GLU A 211 -17.34 19.75 12.48
N THR A 212 -17.48 18.54 13.00
CA THR A 212 -17.65 17.36 12.14
C THR A 212 -19.00 17.36 11.44
N GLU A 213 -19.03 16.75 10.27
CA GLU A 213 -20.24 16.41 9.54
C GLU A 213 -20.21 14.92 9.21
N PRO A 214 -20.70 14.06 10.13
CA PRO A 214 -20.69 12.62 9.94
C PRO A 214 -21.67 12.20 8.83
N MET A 215 -21.24 11.32 7.93
CA MET A 215 -22.09 10.80 6.84
C MET A 215 -21.66 9.41 6.37
N ASP A 216 -22.46 8.83 5.47
CA ASP A 216 -22.09 7.60 4.76
C ASP A 216 -20.86 7.81 3.86
N PHE A 217 -20.00 6.79 3.74
CA PHE A 217 -18.74 6.92 3.00
C PHE A 217 -18.96 7.15 1.50
N SER A 218 -19.92 6.48 0.86
CA SER A 218 -20.21 6.69 -0.56
C SER A 218 -20.75 8.09 -0.83
N MET A 219 -21.55 8.64 0.10
CA MET A 219 -21.98 10.03 0.05
C MET A 219 -20.83 11.01 0.24
N MET A 220 -19.89 10.71 1.14
CA MET A 220 -18.69 11.52 1.34
C MET A 220 -17.85 11.57 0.05
N VAL A 221 -17.56 10.42 -0.57
CA VAL A 221 -16.84 10.34 -1.85
C VAL A 221 -17.55 11.16 -2.93
N ALA A 222 -18.87 11.06 -3.05
CA ALA A 222 -19.64 11.84 -4.01
C ALA A 222 -19.53 13.37 -3.78
N ARG A 223 -19.43 13.83 -2.52
CA ARG A 223 -19.17 15.25 -2.20
C ARG A 223 -17.74 15.67 -2.53
N LEU A 224 -16.75 14.81 -2.25
CA LEU A 224 -15.35 15.04 -2.61
C LEU A 224 -15.19 15.15 -4.14
N ASP A 225 -15.85 14.30 -4.92
CA ASP A 225 -15.85 14.36 -6.38
C ASP A 225 -16.42 15.66 -6.93
N ARG A 226 -17.49 16.18 -6.29
CA ARG A 226 -18.10 17.47 -6.63
C ARG A 226 -17.33 18.67 -6.07
N ARG A 227 -16.24 18.45 -5.35
CA ARG A 227 -15.44 19.48 -4.66
C ARG A 227 -16.24 20.29 -3.62
N ASP A 228 -17.31 19.72 -3.08
CA ASP A 228 -18.21 20.35 -2.11
C ASP A 228 -17.85 19.96 -0.67
N PHE A 229 -16.75 20.55 -0.16
CA PHE A 229 -16.26 20.34 1.20
C PHE A 229 -15.34 21.48 1.63
N ASP A 230 -15.24 21.74 2.94
CA ASP A 230 -14.18 22.59 3.50
C ASP A 230 -12.93 21.76 3.82
N ALA A 231 -13.13 20.70 4.59
CA ALA A 231 -12.12 19.73 4.96
C ALA A 231 -12.71 18.32 5.02
N TYR A 232 -11.86 17.30 4.94
CA TYR A 232 -12.27 15.89 5.08
C TYR A 232 -11.17 15.06 5.73
N VAL A 233 -11.53 13.91 6.29
CA VAL A 233 -10.56 12.87 6.67
C VAL A 233 -10.77 11.62 5.83
N ILE A 234 -9.67 11.01 5.38
CA ILE A 234 -9.68 9.72 4.68
C ILE A 234 -8.36 9.01 4.92
N ALA A 235 -8.36 7.70 4.72
CA ALA A 235 -7.15 6.90 4.61
C ALA A 235 -7.03 6.26 3.23
N TRP A 236 -5.79 6.03 2.83
CA TRP A 236 -5.45 5.24 1.65
C TRP A 236 -4.42 4.19 2.02
N GLU A 237 -4.51 3.03 1.39
CA GLU A 237 -3.40 2.09 1.30
C GLU A 237 -2.54 2.54 0.11
N LEU A 238 -1.32 3.00 0.38
CA LEU A 238 -0.40 3.45 -0.66
C LEU A 238 0.45 2.28 -1.18
N SER A 239 1.35 2.57 -2.12
CA SER A 239 2.28 1.57 -2.67
C SER A 239 3.71 1.82 -2.20
N ARG A 240 4.60 0.85 -2.48
CA ARG A 240 6.06 1.01 -2.33
C ARG A 240 6.60 2.16 -3.18
N ASP A 241 5.99 2.37 -4.34
CA ASP A 241 6.36 3.44 -5.25
C ASP A 241 5.74 4.77 -4.78
N PRO A 242 6.40 5.91 -5.00
CA PRO A 242 5.91 7.22 -4.60
C PRO A 242 4.88 7.77 -5.61
N ASP A 243 4.12 6.90 -6.29
CA ASP A 243 3.18 7.26 -7.35
C ASP A 243 2.01 8.12 -6.83
N SER A 244 1.63 7.89 -5.58
CA SER A 244 0.66 8.70 -4.84
C SER A 244 1.00 10.19 -4.81
N LEU A 245 2.30 10.56 -4.86
CA LEU A 245 2.71 11.97 -4.93
C LEU A 245 2.19 12.63 -6.20
N TYR A 246 2.29 11.96 -7.36
CA TYR A 246 1.75 12.49 -8.62
C TYR A 246 0.23 12.49 -8.59
N ALA A 247 -0.38 11.37 -8.17
CA ALA A 247 -1.84 11.22 -8.16
C ALA A 247 -2.53 12.28 -7.30
N PHE A 248 -1.99 12.59 -6.12
CA PHE A 248 -2.63 13.48 -5.15
C PHE A 248 -2.30 14.95 -5.36
N TYR A 249 -1.17 15.28 -5.98
CA TYR A 249 -0.66 16.66 -5.96
C TYR A 249 -0.38 17.28 -7.33
N HIS A 250 -0.39 16.52 -8.43
CA HIS A 250 -0.21 17.12 -9.75
C HIS A 250 -1.48 17.85 -10.20
N SER A 251 -1.36 19.02 -10.82
CA SER A 251 -2.52 19.85 -11.19
C SER A 251 -3.40 19.24 -12.30
N SER A 252 -2.84 18.34 -13.12
CA SER A 252 -3.61 17.56 -14.11
C SER A 252 -4.54 16.53 -13.47
N MET A 253 -4.31 16.18 -12.19
CA MET A 253 -5.16 15.27 -11.44
C MET A 253 -6.34 15.98 -10.76
N ASP A 254 -6.43 17.31 -10.87
CA ASP A 254 -7.61 18.07 -10.45
C ASP A 254 -8.67 18.09 -11.56
N VAL A 255 -9.24 16.91 -11.81
CA VAL A 255 -10.28 16.64 -12.81
C VAL A 255 -11.35 15.72 -12.20
N PRO A 256 -12.56 15.61 -12.79
CA PRO A 256 -13.55 14.63 -12.32
C PRO A 256 -12.96 13.21 -12.24
N GLY A 257 -13.10 12.56 -11.09
CA GLY A 257 -12.50 11.24 -10.81
C GLY A 257 -10.98 11.24 -10.53
N GLY A 258 -10.32 12.40 -10.61
CA GLY A 258 -8.90 12.54 -10.27
C GLY A 258 -8.64 12.71 -8.77
N TYR A 259 -7.47 12.25 -8.32
CA TYR A 259 -7.13 12.15 -6.90
C TYR A 259 -6.55 13.42 -6.26
N ASN A 260 -6.34 14.51 -7.03
CA ASN A 260 -6.01 15.82 -6.45
C ASN A 260 -7.28 16.49 -5.88
N ILE A 261 -7.83 15.85 -4.86
CA ILE A 261 -9.06 16.27 -4.20
C ILE A 261 -8.84 17.64 -3.55
N SER A 262 -7.70 17.85 -2.88
CA SER A 262 -7.36 19.12 -2.23
C SER A 262 -7.28 20.30 -3.20
N GLY A 263 -6.95 20.07 -4.48
CA GLY A 263 -6.93 21.09 -5.53
C GLY A 263 -5.67 21.95 -5.54
N ILE A 264 -4.52 21.41 -5.12
CA ILE A 264 -3.26 22.14 -5.23
C ILE A 264 -2.86 22.31 -6.69
N ARG A 265 -2.43 23.52 -7.07
CA ARG A 265 -1.96 23.86 -8.41
C ARG A 265 -0.73 24.75 -8.29
N LYS A 266 0.46 24.20 -8.55
CA LYS A 266 1.76 24.86 -8.36
C LYS A 266 2.71 24.44 -9.48
N PRO A 267 3.12 25.35 -10.39
CA PRO A 267 3.93 24.98 -11.55
C PRO A 267 5.27 24.30 -11.22
N ASP A 268 5.93 24.75 -10.15
CA ASP A 268 7.18 24.17 -9.63
C ASP A 268 6.99 22.77 -9.04
N LEU A 269 5.84 22.52 -8.40
CA LEU A 269 5.44 21.20 -7.92
C LEU A 269 5.11 20.26 -9.08
N ASP A 270 4.36 20.75 -10.08
CA ASP A 270 4.02 19.98 -11.28
C ASP A 270 5.29 19.54 -12.02
N GLU A 271 6.25 20.44 -12.22
CA GLU A 271 7.55 20.12 -12.85
C GLU A 271 8.34 19.05 -12.06
N ALA A 272 8.37 19.16 -10.73
CA ALA A 272 9.04 18.17 -9.88
C ALA A 272 8.34 16.79 -9.93
N LEU A 273 7.00 16.78 -9.97
CA LEU A 273 6.19 15.58 -10.10
C LEU A 273 6.32 14.92 -11.48
N GLU A 274 6.41 15.71 -12.55
CA GLU A 274 6.72 15.20 -13.89
C GLU A 274 8.13 14.60 -13.95
N SER A 275 9.11 15.24 -13.31
CA SER A 275 10.47 14.70 -13.18
C SER A 275 10.48 13.35 -12.46
N LEU A 276 9.65 13.18 -11.42
CA LEU A 276 9.47 11.91 -10.72
C LEU A 276 8.82 10.85 -11.63
N LYS A 277 7.72 11.21 -12.28
CA LYS A 277 6.94 10.29 -13.13
C LYS A 277 7.72 9.80 -14.35
N TYR A 278 8.57 10.66 -14.92
CA TYR A 278 9.32 10.40 -16.16
C TYR A 278 10.83 10.22 -15.95
N ALA A 279 11.27 9.98 -14.71
CA ALA A 279 12.67 9.70 -14.37
C ALA A 279 13.23 8.55 -15.21
N ALA A 280 14.49 8.64 -15.65
CA ALA A 280 15.09 7.61 -16.50
C ALA A 280 15.62 6.41 -15.69
N ASN A 281 15.92 6.61 -14.40
CA ASN A 281 16.49 5.63 -13.50
C ASN A 281 16.07 5.91 -12.04
N GLU A 282 16.36 4.97 -11.14
CA GLU A 282 15.97 5.07 -9.73
C GLU A 282 16.61 6.28 -9.03
N ALA A 283 17.86 6.62 -9.34
CA ALA A 283 18.57 7.72 -8.70
C ALA A 283 17.90 9.08 -9.02
N GLU A 284 17.53 9.29 -10.28
CA GLU A 284 16.74 10.46 -10.69
C GLU A 284 15.35 10.48 -10.02
N ALA A 285 14.68 9.32 -9.97
CA ALA A 285 13.38 9.19 -9.32
C ALA A 285 13.46 9.56 -7.82
N ARG A 286 14.51 9.10 -7.12
CA ARG A 286 14.75 9.39 -5.70
C ARG A 286 14.96 10.88 -5.45
N LEU A 287 15.82 11.53 -6.23
CA LEU A 287 16.05 12.98 -6.15
C LEU A 287 14.78 13.77 -6.43
N ALA A 288 13.98 13.36 -7.41
CA ALA A 288 12.71 14.00 -7.72
C ALA A 288 11.69 13.81 -6.58
N ALA A 289 11.59 12.62 -5.98
CA ALA A 289 10.70 12.35 -4.85
C ALA A 289 11.07 13.20 -3.61
N GLU A 290 12.36 13.40 -3.33
CA GLU A 290 12.84 14.30 -2.27
C GLU A 290 12.46 15.77 -2.55
N LYS A 291 12.66 16.24 -3.79
CA LYS A 291 12.28 17.60 -4.21
C LYS A 291 10.77 17.82 -4.06
N VAL A 292 9.95 16.88 -4.53
CA VAL A 292 8.49 16.93 -4.39
C VAL A 292 8.09 17.04 -2.93
N GLN A 293 8.58 16.15 -2.06
CA GLN A 293 8.24 16.18 -0.64
C GLN A 293 8.67 17.48 0.03
N THR A 294 9.83 18.03 -0.34
CA THR A 294 10.29 19.34 0.15
C THR A 294 9.30 20.46 -0.19
N LEU A 295 8.83 20.52 -1.43
CA LEU A 295 7.79 21.47 -1.85
C LEU A 295 6.46 21.24 -1.13
N LEU A 296 6.09 19.98 -0.89
CA LEU A 296 4.89 19.66 -0.12
C LEU A 296 4.98 20.13 1.33
N TYR A 297 6.16 20.15 1.96
CA TYR A 297 6.34 20.77 3.28
C TYR A 297 6.20 22.30 3.28
N GLU A 298 6.46 22.95 2.15
CA GLU A 298 6.19 24.38 1.98
C GLU A 298 4.68 24.63 1.78
N TYR A 299 4.03 23.82 0.95
CA TYR A 299 2.65 24.05 0.54
C TYR A 299 1.60 23.44 1.47
N ILE A 300 1.88 22.33 2.13
CA ILE A 300 0.97 21.60 3.04
C ILE A 300 -0.45 21.46 2.41
N PRO A 301 -0.63 20.73 1.31
CA PRO A 301 -1.96 20.51 0.70
C PRO A 301 -2.86 19.59 1.54
N GLN A 302 -2.26 18.79 2.41
CA GLN A 302 -2.89 17.85 3.32
C GLN A 302 -2.04 17.78 4.60
N VAL A 303 -2.66 17.29 5.67
CA VAL A 303 -1.99 17.07 6.96
C VAL A 303 -2.08 15.57 7.28
N PRO A 304 -1.00 14.80 7.00
CA PRO A 304 -0.88 13.40 7.43
C PRO A 304 -1.04 13.28 8.95
N ILE A 305 -1.68 12.22 9.43
CA ILE A 305 -1.99 12.03 10.86
C ILE A 305 -1.32 10.78 11.40
N TYR A 306 -1.63 9.61 10.82
CA TYR A 306 -1.09 8.34 11.28
C TYR A 306 -1.05 7.26 10.18
N SER A 307 -0.18 6.28 10.39
CA SER A 307 -0.07 5.03 9.64
C SER A 307 -0.29 3.86 10.59
N ARG A 308 -0.81 2.75 10.07
CA ARG A 308 -1.02 1.52 10.85
C ARG A 308 0.18 0.60 10.67
N TYR A 309 0.49 -0.15 11.72
CA TYR A 309 1.29 -1.36 11.54
C TYR A 309 0.43 -2.44 10.87
N HIS A 310 1.04 -3.25 10.01
CA HIS A 310 0.53 -4.58 9.73
C HIS A 310 0.90 -5.47 10.90
N ILE A 311 -0.07 -6.21 11.42
CA ILE A 311 0.11 -7.08 12.58
C ILE A 311 -0.41 -8.45 12.22
N ALA A 312 0.42 -9.47 12.43
CA ALA A 312 0.05 -10.87 12.24
C ALA A 312 0.47 -11.71 13.45
N ALA A 313 -0.27 -12.78 13.69
CA ALA A 313 -0.02 -13.76 14.72
C ALA A 313 0.21 -15.14 14.10
N LEU A 314 1.29 -15.81 14.47
CA LEU A 314 1.66 -17.14 14.01
C LEU A 314 1.79 -18.09 15.20
N GLN A 315 1.30 -19.32 15.09
CA GLN A 315 1.50 -20.38 16.09
C GLN A 315 3.00 -20.66 16.33
N ASN A 316 3.38 -20.81 17.60
CA ASN A 316 4.80 -20.90 18.01
C ASN A 316 5.55 -22.13 17.52
N GLU A 317 4.82 -23.20 17.19
CA GLU A 317 5.36 -24.44 16.62
C GLU A 317 5.89 -24.29 15.20
N TRP A 318 5.49 -23.23 14.48
CA TRP A 318 6.04 -22.90 13.16
C TRP A 318 7.36 -22.14 13.31
N GLN A 319 8.39 -22.68 12.69
CA GLN A 319 9.75 -22.15 12.71
C GLN A 319 10.13 -21.55 11.35
N CYS A 320 11.15 -20.70 11.35
CA CYS A 320 11.73 -20.09 10.15
C CYS A 320 10.78 -19.16 9.37
N ALA A 321 9.83 -18.51 10.04
CA ALA A 321 9.02 -17.48 9.39
C ALA A 321 9.89 -16.30 8.94
N ILE A 322 9.60 -15.73 7.76
CA ILE A 322 10.29 -14.55 7.24
C ILE A 322 9.42 -13.33 7.53
N ALA A 323 9.91 -12.49 8.45
CA ALA A 323 9.33 -11.22 8.81
C ALA A 323 10.42 -10.17 8.99
N SER A 324 10.07 -8.91 8.73
CA SER A 324 10.98 -7.76 8.78
C SER A 324 10.27 -6.52 9.33
N LEU A 325 10.96 -5.37 9.32
CA LEU A 325 10.32 -4.08 9.59
C LEU A 325 9.19 -3.76 8.59
N TYR A 326 9.20 -4.34 7.40
CA TYR A 326 8.29 -3.98 6.30
C TYR A 326 7.30 -5.09 5.93
N MET A 327 7.43 -6.27 6.54
CA MET A 327 6.58 -7.41 6.22
C MET A 327 6.38 -8.35 7.40
N THR A 328 5.12 -8.68 7.66
CA THR A 328 4.67 -9.71 8.60
C THR A 328 4.76 -11.11 7.95
N PRO A 329 4.70 -12.22 8.72
CA PRO A 329 4.94 -13.58 8.21
C PRO A 329 3.88 -14.11 7.23
N ASP A 330 2.80 -13.39 6.99
CA ASP A 330 1.71 -13.68 6.07
C ASP A 330 2.08 -13.37 4.62
N ASN A 331 3.17 -14.00 4.16
CA ASN A 331 3.78 -13.80 2.85
C ASN A 331 4.34 -15.11 2.25
N THR A 332 4.59 -15.10 0.93
CA THR A 332 5.09 -16.28 0.20
C THR A 332 6.47 -16.74 0.67
N TYR A 333 7.36 -15.85 1.10
CA TYR A 333 8.69 -16.22 1.59
C TYR A 333 8.60 -17.07 2.86
N SER A 334 7.71 -16.69 3.78
CA SER A 334 7.39 -17.52 4.94
C SER A 334 6.89 -18.89 4.51
N LEU A 335 5.94 -19.00 3.59
CA LEU A 335 5.46 -20.31 3.14
C LEU A 335 6.56 -21.21 2.53
N LEU A 336 7.56 -20.63 1.88
CA LEU A 336 8.73 -21.36 1.37
C LEU A 336 9.69 -21.81 2.50
N SER A 337 9.84 -21.00 3.55
CA SER A 337 10.83 -21.20 4.63
C SER A 337 10.27 -21.90 5.85
N LEU A 338 8.97 -21.82 6.09
CA LEU A 338 8.29 -22.35 7.26
C LEU A 338 8.54 -23.85 7.41
N ARG A 339 8.81 -24.27 8.65
CA ARG A 339 9.03 -25.66 9.05
C ARG A 339 8.19 -25.98 10.27
N HIS A 340 7.69 -27.21 10.31
CA HIS A 340 6.97 -27.78 11.44
C HIS A 340 7.49 -29.19 11.71
N GLU A 341 7.73 -29.53 12.98
CA GLU A 341 8.33 -30.82 13.38
C GLU A 341 7.53 -32.02 12.83
N ASN A 342 6.20 -31.95 12.95
CA ASN A 342 5.29 -33.01 12.53
C ASN A 342 4.83 -32.98 11.06
N LYS A 343 5.37 -32.07 10.22
CA LYS A 343 4.97 -31.92 8.80
C LYS A 343 3.45 -31.88 8.56
N LYS A 344 2.72 -31.05 9.30
CA LYS A 344 1.27 -30.89 9.15
C LYS A 344 0.91 -29.92 8.01
N ALA A 345 -0.36 -29.93 7.60
CA ALA A 345 -0.93 -28.90 6.74
C ALA A 345 -0.84 -27.52 7.42
N PHE A 346 -0.72 -26.46 6.61
CA PHE A 346 -0.72 -25.08 7.09
C PHE A 346 -2.09 -24.44 6.88
N TYR A 347 -2.65 -23.86 7.94
CA TYR A 347 -3.97 -23.23 7.94
C TYR A 347 -3.85 -21.71 8.09
N TRP A 348 -4.11 -20.97 7.02
CA TRP A 348 -4.09 -19.52 6.98
C TRP A 348 -5.53 -18.98 7.01
N CYS A 349 -5.82 -18.06 7.93
CA CYS A 349 -7.12 -17.37 7.92
C CYS A 349 -7.33 -16.53 6.65
N LEU A 350 -8.52 -16.63 6.08
CA LEU A 350 -9.02 -15.81 4.98
C LEU A 350 -10.28 -15.07 5.47
N ALA A 351 -10.15 -13.75 5.71
CA ALA A 351 -11.18 -12.97 6.39
C ALA A 351 -12.42 -12.67 5.50
N GLU A 352 -12.30 -12.78 4.18
CA GLU A 352 -13.40 -12.63 3.24
C GLU A 352 -13.42 -13.82 2.26
N GLU A 353 -14.61 -14.26 1.90
CA GLU A 353 -14.76 -15.28 0.87
C GLU A 353 -14.36 -14.71 -0.51
N PRO A 354 -13.49 -15.39 -1.27
CA PRO A 354 -13.07 -14.90 -2.58
C PRO A 354 -14.26 -14.91 -3.54
N ARG A 355 -14.48 -13.79 -4.25
CA ARG A 355 -15.57 -13.69 -5.23
C ARG A 355 -15.26 -14.53 -6.46
N ASN A 356 -13.99 -14.59 -6.83
CA ASN A 356 -13.44 -15.45 -7.87
C ASN A 356 -11.94 -15.70 -7.61
N LEU A 357 -11.42 -16.81 -8.12
CA LEU A 357 -9.99 -17.11 -8.13
C LEU A 357 -9.42 -16.86 -9.53
N ASN A 358 -9.56 -15.64 -10.04
CA ASN A 358 -9.10 -15.25 -11.36
C ASN A 358 -8.21 -14.00 -11.28
N PRO A 359 -6.90 -14.09 -11.60
CA PRO A 359 -5.99 -12.95 -11.52
C PRO A 359 -6.35 -11.80 -12.46
N LEU A 360 -7.20 -12.02 -13.46
CA LEU A 360 -7.67 -11.00 -14.41
C LEU A 360 -8.85 -10.17 -13.87
N SER A 361 -9.61 -10.69 -12.89
CA SER A 361 -10.80 -10.03 -12.33
C SER A 361 -10.76 -9.81 -10.83
N ALA A 362 -9.79 -10.39 -10.12
CA ALA A 362 -9.63 -10.22 -8.67
C ALA A 362 -9.38 -8.76 -8.29
N SER A 363 -10.15 -8.29 -7.30
CA SER A 363 -10.19 -6.88 -6.89
C SER A 363 -9.92 -6.67 -5.40
N SER A 364 -9.96 -7.73 -4.60
CA SER A 364 -9.76 -7.68 -3.15
C SER A 364 -8.36 -8.18 -2.74
N ALA A 365 -7.85 -7.72 -1.60
CA ALA A 365 -6.62 -8.23 -1.02
C ALA A 365 -6.73 -9.73 -0.65
N TYR A 366 -7.91 -10.19 -0.21
CA TYR A 366 -8.16 -11.58 0.18
C TYR A 366 -8.08 -12.55 -1.00
N GLU A 367 -8.58 -12.18 -2.18
CA GLU A 367 -8.34 -12.97 -3.41
C GLU A 367 -6.84 -13.08 -3.71
N TRP A 368 -6.07 -12.00 -3.52
CA TRP A 368 -4.62 -11.99 -3.74
C TRP A 368 -3.81 -12.74 -2.69
N GLN A 369 -4.34 -12.92 -1.48
CA GLN A 369 -3.77 -13.81 -0.47
C GLN A 369 -3.66 -15.26 -0.99
N VAL A 370 -4.63 -15.69 -1.81
CA VAL A 370 -4.63 -17.01 -2.46
C VAL A 370 -3.87 -16.97 -3.79
N LEU A 371 -4.13 -15.97 -4.64
CA LEU A 371 -3.57 -15.93 -6.00
C LEU A 371 -2.05 -15.71 -6.02
N SER A 372 -1.49 -14.98 -5.05
CA SER A 372 -0.04 -14.67 -5.00
C SER A 372 0.87 -15.87 -4.70
N VAL A 373 0.31 -17.00 -4.24
CA VAL A 373 1.06 -18.24 -4.04
C VAL A 373 0.93 -19.23 -5.21
N ILE A 374 0.05 -18.91 -6.17
CA ILE A 374 -0.17 -19.66 -7.42
C ILE A 374 0.54 -18.96 -8.58
N TYR A 375 0.33 -17.65 -8.73
CA TYR A 375 0.87 -16.83 -9.82
C TYR A 375 2.10 -16.04 -9.36
N GLU A 376 3.21 -16.17 -10.08
CA GLU A 376 4.43 -15.41 -9.82
C GLU A 376 4.62 -14.29 -10.86
N SER A 377 5.47 -13.34 -10.50
CA SER A 377 5.88 -12.19 -11.30
C SER A 377 7.33 -12.32 -11.78
N LEU A 378 7.76 -11.42 -12.69
CA LEU A 378 9.14 -11.42 -13.20
C LEU A 378 10.15 -11.04 -12.12
N LEU A 379 9.77 -10.09 -11.28
CA LEU A 379 10.55 -9.58 -10.15
C LEU A 379 9.83 -9.91 -8.85
N ALA A 380 10.60 -10.03 -7.78
CA ALA A 380 10.09 -10.02 -6.42
C ALA A 380 10.73 -8.87 -5.64
N VAL A 381 10.32 -8.67 -4.39
CA VAL A 381 10.81 -7.57 -3.54
C VAL A 381 11.52 -8.17 -2.34
N ASP A 382 12.79 -7.81 -2.11
CA ASP A 382 13.50 -8.28 -0.93
C ASP A 382 12.76 -7.82 0.33
N PRO A 383 12.44 -8.74 1.25
CA PRO A 383 11.59 -8.41 2.38
C PRO A 383 12.27 -7.55 3.45
N PHE A 384 13.60 -7.43 3.44
CA PHE A 384 14.37 -6.64 4.39
C PHE A 384 14.87 -5.31 3.80
N THR A 385 15.20 -5.27 2.51
CA THR A 385 15.75 -4.07 1.85
C THR A 385 14.74 -3.33 0.98
N LEU A 386 13.62 -3.97 0.60
CA LEU A 386 12.64 -3.48 -0.37
C LEU A 386 13.17 -3.31 -1.80
N GLU A 387 14.38 -3.79 -2.08
CA GLU A 387 14.99 -3.77 -3.41
C GLU A 387 14.30 -4.79 -4.33
N ASP A 388 14.26 -4.48 -5.62
CA ASP A 388 13.83 -5.46 -6.62
C ASP A 388 14.86 -6.58 -6.74
N VAL A 389 14.40 -7.82 -6.72
CA VAL A 389 15.24 -9.01 -6.86
C VAL A 389 14.77 -9.89 -8.02
N PRO A 390 15.70 -10.59 -8.69
CA PRO A 390 15.36 -11.58 -9.72
C PRO A 390 14.38 -12.63 -9.22
N TRP A 391 13.37 -12.94 -10.02
CA TRP A 391 12.42 -14.02 -9.76
C TRP A 391 12.24 -14.91 -11.00
N LEU A 392 11.13 -14.77 -11.76
CA LEU A 392 10.99 -15.44 -13.06
C LEU A 392 11.88 -14.83 -14.16
N ALA A 393 12.35 -13.59 -13.97
CA ALA A 393 13.49 -13.05 -14.69
C ALA A 393 14.78 -13.19 -13.87
N GLU A 394 15.87 -13.62 -14.50
CA GLU A 394 17.20 -13.74 -13.88
C GLU A 394 17.93 -12.39 -13.80
N SER A 395 17.62 -11.48 -14.73
CA SER A 395 18.17 -10.14 -14.77
C SER A 395 17.33 -9.24 -15.68
N TRP A 396 17.54 -7.93 -15.56
CA TRP A 396 16.94 -6.93 -16.43
C TRP A 396 17.92 -5.79 -16.72
N ARG A 397 17.68 -5.07 -17.80
CA ARG A 397 18.36 -3.82 -18.14
C ARG A 397 17.34 -2.79 -18.62
N LEU A 398 17.47 -1.56 -18.13
CA LEU A 398 16.70 -0.41 -18.60
C LEU A 398 17.61 0.47 -19.47
N ASP A 399 17.15 0.77 -20.67
CA ASP A 399 17.82 1.67 -21.61
C ASP A 399 16.87 2.84 -21.95
N THR A 400 17.39 4.06 -22.03
CA THR A 400 16.68 5.19 -22.68
C THR A 400 17.07 5.22 -24.15
N VAL A 401 16.10 5.07 -25.05
CA VAL A 401 16.32 5.07 -26.50
C VAL A 401 15.60 6.23 -27.16
N SER A 402 16.19 6.82 -28.20
CA SER A 402 15.57 7.88 -29.00
C SER A 402 15.03 7.29 -30.30
N GLU A 403 13.71 7.24 -30.44
CA GLU A 403 13.04 6.73 -31.64
C GLU A 403 11.96 7.73 -32.09
N GLY A 404 12.04 8.20 -33.34
CA GLY A 404 11.10 9.18 -33.88
C GLY A 404 11.16 10.55 -33.19
N GLY A 405 12.33 10.93 -32.66
CA GLY A 405 12.55 12.20 -31.96
C GLY A 405 11.98 12.26 -30.54
N LYS A 406 11.57 11.12 -29.97
CA LYS A 406 11.09 11.00 -28.59
C LYS A 406 11.97 10.04 -27.80
N GLU A 407 12.24 10.39 -26.55
CA GLU A 407 12.87 9.48 -25.60
C GLU A 407 11.86 8.43 -25.11
N LYS A 408 12.29 7.17 -25.07
CA LYS A 408 11.50 6.01 -24.70
C LYS A 408 12.28 5.12 -23.75
N THR A 409 11.59 4.44 -22.84
CA THR A 409 12.18 3.34 -22.08
C THR A 409 12.15 2.05 -22.89
N ARG A 410 13.28 1.34 -22.93
CA ARG A 410 13.36 -0.05 -23.37
C ARG A 410 13.82 -0.91 -22.20
N ILE A 411 13.07 -1.96 -21.90
CA ILE A 411 13.42 -2.94 -20.86
C ILE A 411 13.76 -4.26 -21.54
N THR A 412 14.92 -4.82 -21.19
CA THR A 412 15.34 -6.15 -21.63
C THR A 412 15.41 -7.08 -20.42
N PHE A 413 14.58 -8.11 -20.36
CA PHE A 413 14.62 -9.15 -19.35
C PHE A 413 15.30 -10.42 -19.89
N LYS A 414 16.13 -11.05 -19.06
CA LYS A 414 16.56 -12.43 -19.25
C LYS A 414 15.62 -13.33 -18.45
N ILE A 415 14.79 -14.10 -19.13
CA ILE A 415 13.79 -14.99 -18.53
C ILE A 415 14.47 -16.28 -18.08
N ARG A 416 14.09 -16.76 -16.90
CA ARG A 416 14.64 -17.97 -16.29
C ARG A 416 14.33 -19.21 -17.12
N GLU A 417 15.34 -20.06 -17.29
CA GLU A 417 15.19 -21.34 -17.97
C GLU A 417 14.75 -22.46 -17.00
N GLY A 418 14.11 -23.51 -17.54
CA GLY A 418 13.73 -24.69 -16.78
C GLY A 418 12.50 -24.51 -15.87
N VAL A 419 11.85 -23.35 -15.89
CA VAL A 419 10.57 -23.12 -15.22
C VAL A 419 9.44 -23.82 -15.97
N LYS A 420 8.52 -24.40 -15.22
CA LYS A 420 7.31 -25.05 -15.76
C LYS A 420 6.08 -24.46 -15.11
N TRP A 421 5.00 -24.43 -15.88
CA TRP A 421 3.66 -24.28 -15.35
C TRP A 421 3.28 -25.52 -14.53
N GLN A 422 2.28 -25.38 -13.67
CA GLN A 422 1.77 -26.47 -12.83
C GLN A 422 1.18 -27.66 -13.62
N ASP A 423 0.84 -27.45 -14.90
CA ASP A 423 0.43 -28.51 -15.84
C ASP A 423 1.61 -29.24 -16.52
N GLY A 424 2.85 -28.82 -16.24
CA GLY A 424 4.08 -29.39 -16.79
C GLY A 424 4.56 -28.77 -18.10
N SER A 425 3.77 -27.88 -18.72
CA SER A 425 4.18 -27.14 -19.91
C SER A 425 5.31 -26.13 -19.59
N PRO A 426 6.20 -25.83 -20.56
CA PRO A 426 7.33 -24.93 -20.31
C PRO A 426 6.87 -23.47 -20.17
N PHE A 427 7.49 -22.75 -19.23
CA PHE A 427 7.41 -21.29 -19.13
C PHE A 427 8.57 -20.64 -19.91
N GLY A 428 8.31 -19.53 -20.61
CA GLY A 428 9.35 -18.76 -21.30
C GLY A 428 8.90 -17.38 -21.76
N ALA A 429 9.78 -16.66 -22.46
CA ALA A 429 9.56 -15.27 -22.90
C ALA A 429 8.30 -15.10 -23.76
N SER A 430 7.91 -16.12 -24.53
CA SER A 430 6.67 -16.10 -25.32
C SER A 430 5.41 -16.04 -24.45
N ASN A 431 5.41 -16.67 -23.27
CA ASN A 431 4.28 -16.57 -22.32
C ASN A 431 4.18 -15.19 -21.70
N VAL A 432 5.32 -14.59 -21.35
CA VAL A 432 5.37 -13.22 -20.82
C VAL A 432 4.83 -12.23 -21.85
N LYS A 433 5.28 -12.35 -23.11
CA LYS A 433 4.75 -11.57 -24.22
C LYS A 433 3.24 -11.73 -24.37
N ALA A 434 2.74 -12.97 -24.39
CA ALA A 434 1.31 -13.25 -24.52
C ALA A 434 0.49 -12.62 -23.37
N THR A 435 1.02 -12.65 -22.14
CA THR A 435 0.40 -12.00 -20.98
C THR A 435 0.26 -10.50 -21.21
N ILE A 436 1.36 -9.80 -21.53
CA ILE A 436 1.36 -8.34 -21.73
C ILE A 436 0.42 -7.94 -22.88
N GLU A 437 0.50 -8.63 -24.01
CA GLU A 437 -0.35 -8.36 -25.18
C GLU A 437 -1.84 -8.61 -24.88
N PHE A 438 -2.15 -9.67 -24.13
CA PHE A 438 -3.52 -9.97 -23.72
C PHE A 438 -4.07 -8.89 -22.78
N LEU A 439 -3.32 -8.52 -21.74
CA LEU A 439 -3.73 -7.49 -20.78
C LEU A 439 -4.02 -6.16 -21.49
N LYS A 440 -3.17 -5.79 -22.45
CA LYS A 440 -3.34 -4.58 -23.26
C LYS A 440 -4.54 -4.67 -24.19
N LYS A 441 -4.65 -5.74 -24.98
CA LYS A 441 -5.72 -5.94 -25.96
C LYS A 441 -7.09 -6.03 -25.32
N SER A 442 -7.19 -6.71 -24.17
CA SER A 442 -8.43 -6.91 -23.43
C SER A 442 -8.78 -5.74 -22.51
N ALA A 443 -7.90 -4.73 -22.41
CA ALA A 443 -8.03 -3.58 -21.53
C ALA A 443 -8.43 -3.95 -20.10
N ILE A 444 -7.70 -4.91 -19.51
CA ILE A 444 -8.02 -5.45 -18.18
C ILE A 444 -7.90 -4.31 -17.14
N PRO A 445 -8.99 -3.89 -16.47
CA PRO A 445 -9.00 -2.64 -15.70
C PRO A 445 -7.89 -2.54 -14.66
N ARG A 446 -7.58 -3.64 -13.97
CA ARG A 446 -6.54 -3.71 -12.93
C ARG A 446 -5.11 -3.46 -13.46
N TYR A 447 -4.83 -3.86 -14.71
CA TYR A 447 -3.47 -3.85 -15.27
C TYR A 447 -3.31 -2.91 -16.45
N PHE A 448 -4.39 -2.30 -16.93
CA PHE A 448 -4.36 -1.52 -18.16
C PHE A 448 -3.35 -0.37 -18.06
N ASP A 449 -3.29 0.31 -16.91
CA ASP A 449 -2.32 1.38 -16.68
C ASP A 449 -0.87 0.89 -16.74
N SER A 450 -0.59 -0.38 -16.41
CA SER A 450 0.75 -0.98 -16.49
C SER A 450 1.19 -1.31 -17.93
N VAL A 451 0.24 -1.47 -18.86
CA VAL A 451 0.53 -1.96 -20.22
C VAL A 451 0.10 -1.01 -21.33
N LYS A 452 -0.67 0.05 -21.03
CA LYS A 452 -1.19 0.99 -22.04
C LYS A 452 -0.08 1.62 -22.89
N ASP A 453 1.06 1.91 -22.25
CA ASP A 453 2.21 2.59 -22.87
C ASP A 453 3.19 1.61 -23.55
N VAL A 454 2.95 0.30 -23.52
CA VAL A 454 3.78 -0.70 -24.22
C VAL A 454 3.58 -0.58 -25.73
N GLU A 455 4.57 -0.10 -26.48
CA GLU A 455 4.48 -0.01 -27.95
C GLU A 455 4.79 -1.33 -28.64
N ARG A 456 5.83 -2.02 -28.16
CA ARG A 456 6.34 -3.24 -28.80
C ARG A 456 6.86 -4.23 -27.75
N VAL A 457 6.52 -5.50 -27.95
CA VAL A 457 7.03 -6.63 -27.16
C VAL A 457 7.62 -7.67 -28.09
N GLU A 458 8.89 -8.00 -27.88
CA GLU A 458 9.68 -8.92 -28.68
C GLU A 458 10.20 -10.03 -27.77
N ALA A 459 9.97 -11.28 -28.14
CA ALA A 459 10.46 -12.44 -27.43
C ALA A 459 11.31 -13.27 -28.38
N ALA A 460 12.56 -13.54 -28.00
CA ALA A 460 13.50 -14.37 -28.72
C ALA A 460 14.29 -15.21 -27.72
N ASP A 461 14.27 -16.54 -27.89
CA ASP A 461 14.81 -17.49 -26.92
C ASP A 461 14.27 -17.22 -25.50
N ASN A 462 15.16 -16.97 -24.55
CA ASN A 462 14.84 -16.56 -23.18
C ASN A 462 15.04 -15.04 -22.96
N THR A 463 15.04 -14.23 -24.02
CA THR A 463 15.14 -12.78 -23.93
C THR A 463 13.80 -12.14 -24.27
N LEU A 464 13.35 -11.23 -23.42
CA LEU A 464 12.16 -10.41 -23.65
C LEU A 464 12.56 -8.94 -23.70
N THR A 465 12.24 -8.27 -24.80
CA THR A 465 12.47 -6.83 -24.98
C THR A 465 11.14 -6.12 -25.11
N ILE A 466 10.96 -5.07 -24.30
CA ILE A 466 9.75 -4.24 -24.27
C ILE A 466 10.15 -2.80 -24.52
N THR A 467 9.51 -2.15 -25.49
CA THR A 467 9.67 -0.71 -25.76
C THR A 467 8.39 0.02 -25.41
N PHE A 468 8.50 1.10 -24.65
CA PHE A 468 7.38 1.94 -24.21
C PHE A 468 7.29 3.23 -25.02
N SER A 469 6.11 3.85 -25.04
CA SER A 469 5.85 5.09 -25.78
C SER A 469 6.45 6.34 -25.13
N GLY A 470 6.82 6.25 -23.86
CA GLY A 470 7.45 7.33 -23.10
C GLY A 470 8.66 6.84 -22.31
N LYS A 471 9.24 7.77 -21.55
CA LYS A 471 10.37 7.53 -20.64
C LYS A 471 9.88 7.47 -19.20
N SER A 472 10.18 6.38 -18.51
CA SER A 472 9.94 6.21 -17.08
C SER A 472 10.69 4.97 -16.55
N TYR A 473 11.31 5.11 -15.39
CA TYR A 473 11.86 4.01 -14.60
C TYR A 473 10.76 3.08 -14.08
N TRP A 474 9.59 3.63 -13.73
CA TRP A 474 8.47 2.90 -13.12
C TRP A 474 7.86 1.84 -14.03
N TYR A 475 8.13 1.88 -15.35
CA TYR A 475 7.76 0.80 -16.27
C TYR A 475 8.35 -0.55 -15.86
N LEU A 476 9.49 -0.56 -15.16
CA LEU A 476 10.07 -1.79 -14.60
C LEU A 476 9.11 -2.44 -13.59
N HIS A 477 8.59 -1.68 -12.62
CA HIS A 477 7.70 -2.23 -11.60
C HIS A 477 6.33 -2.60 -12.21
N GLN A 478 5.83 -1.77 -13.14
CA GLN A 478 4.56 -2.01 -13.83
C GLN A 478 4.52 -3.35 -14.56
N ILE A 479 5.60 -3.74 -15.24
CA ILE A 479 5.70 -5.03 -15.93
C ILE A 479 6.24 -6.12 -15.00
N GLY A 480 7.25 -5.79 -14.21
CA GLY A 480 7.98 -6.71 -13.36
C GLY A 480 7.09 -7.38 -12.31
N GLY A 481 6.05 -6.67 -11.84
CA GLY A 481 5.08 -7.15 -10.85
C GLY A 481 3.79 -7.77 -11.43
N LEU A 482 3.66 -7.92 -12.76
CA LEU A 482 2.47 -8.56 -13.33
C LEU A 482 2.42 -10.06 -12.99
N PRO A 483 1.23 -10.62 -12.68
CA PRO A 483 1.07 -12.07 -12.59
C PRO A 483 1.27 -12.71 -13.97
N MET A 484 2.15 -13.71 -14.06
CA MET A 484 2.38 -14.41 -15.32
C MET A 484 1.30 -15.45 -15.60
N LEU A 485 0.78 -15.44 -16.83
CA LEU A 485 -0.29 -16.33 -17.27
C LEU A 485 0.17 -17.22 -18.44
N SER A 486 -0.31 -18.47 -18.46
CA SER A 486 -0.02 -19.39 -19.55
C SER A 486 -0.63 -18.91 -20.85
N ALA A 487 0.15 -18.95 -21.93
CA ALA A 487 -0.34 -18.58 -23.27
C ALA A 487 -1.45 -19.52 -23.75
N GLY A 488 -1.40 -20.79 -23.35
CA GLY A 488 -2.45 -21.77 -23.65
C GLY A 488 -3.77 -21.37 -23.03
N VAL A 489 -3.78 -21.06 -21.73
CA VAL A 489 -4.95 -20.56 -21.00
C VAL A 489 -5.46 -19.25 -21.62
N LEU A 490 -4.59 -18.27 -21.85
CA LEU A 490 -5.00 -16.99 -22.45
C LEU A 490 -5.67 -17.16 -23.83
N SER A 491 -5.21 -18.13 -24.62
CA SER A 491 -5.77 -18.40 -25.95
C SER A 491 -7.11 -19.15 -25.92
N SER A 492 -7.40 -19.90 -24.85
CA SER A 492 -8.66 -20.64 -24.70
C SER A 492 -9.80 -19.78 -24.11
N LEU A 493 -9.46 -18.69 -23.41
CA LEU A 493 -10.43 -17.80 -22.77
C LEU A 493 -11.36 -17.10 -23.77
N LYS A 494 -12.67 -17.37 -23.65
CA LYS A 494 -13.72 -16.65 -24.38
C LYS A 494 -14.15 -15.36 -23.68
N ASP A 495 -14.15 -15.36 -22.36
CA ASP A 495 -14.42 -14.20 -21.50
C ASP A 495 -13.40 -14.18 -20.37
N TRP A 496 -12.54 -13.17 -20.35
CA TRP A 496 -11.47 -13.05 -19.36
C TRP A 496 -11.98 -12.95 -17.92
N ARG A 497 -13.26 -12.61 -17.72
CA ARG A 497 -13.89 -12.53 -16.39
C ARG A 497 -14.17 -13.90 -15.79
N ARG A 498 -14.15 -14.96 -16.61
CA ARG A 498 -14.44 -16.33 -16.21
C ARG A 498 -13.24 -17.20 -16.47
N LEU A 499 -12.57 -17.61 -15.40
CA LEU A 499 -11.48 -18.59 -15.43
C LEU A 499 -12.02 -19.90 -14.87
N PRO A 500 -12.05 -20.99 -15.65
CA PRO A 500 -12.35 -22.33 -15.15
C PRO A 500 -11.36 -22.76 -14.07
N GLU A 501 -11.79 -23.59 -13.12
CA GLU A 501 -10.93 -24.07 -12.02
C GLU A 501 -9.73 -24.86 -12.54
N GLU A 502 -9.93 -25.65 -13.59
CA GLU A 502 -8.87 -26.40 -14.28
C GLU A 502 -7.83 -25.51 -14.98
N ASP A 503 -8.16 -24.24 -15.22
CA ASP A 503 -7.27 -23.25 -15.85
C ASP A 503 -6.57 -22.34 -14.80
N ILE A 504 -6.76 -22.59 -13.50
CA ILE A 504 -6.03 -21.94 -12.41
C ILE A 504 -4.61 -22.53 -12.33
N ILE A 505 -3.79 -22.16 -13.31
CA ILE A 505 -2.44 -22.69 -13.52
C ILE A 505 -1.45 -21.54 -13.44
N GLY A 506 -0.51 -21.62 -12.50
CA GLY A 506 0.61 -20.69 -12.37
C GLY A 506 1.97 -21.39 -12.35
N THR A 507 3.01 -20.67 -11.92
CA THR A 507 4.37 -21.20 -11.69
C THR A 507 4.74 -21.28 -10.22
N GLY A 508 3.87 -20.77 -9.34
CA GLY A 508 4.10 -20.59 -7.91
C GLY A 508 4.24 -21.87 -7.11
N PRO A 509 4.62 -21.73 -5.82
CA PRO A 509 4.94 -22.86 -4.95
C PRO A 509 3.75 -23.76 -4.59
N PHE A 510 2.52 -23.30 -4.79
CA PHE A 510 1.30 -24.08 -4.54
C PHE A 510 0.37 -24.07 -5.75
N SER A 511 -0.22 -25.23 -6.04
CA SER A 511 -1.18 -25.45 -7.12
C SER A 511 -2.60 -25.47 -6.55
N PHE A 512 -3.55 -24.90 -7.30
CA PHE A 512 -4.96 -25.01 -6.94
C PHE A 512 -5.40 -26.48 -6.85
N SER A 513 -6.08 -26.84 -5.76
CA SER A 513 -6.56 -28.20 -5.51
C SER A 513 -8.08 -28.23 -5.45
N LYS A 514 -8.67 -27.42 -4.56
CA LYS A 514 -10.11 -27.42 -4.35
C LYS A 514 -10.60 -26.13 -3.71
N TYR A 515 -11.77 -25.67 -4.15
CA TYR A 515 -12.53 -24.66 -3.43
C TYR A 515 -13.79 -25.27 -2.80
N LYS A 516 -14.02 -25.01 -1.51
CA LYS A 516 -15.25 -25.35 -0.80
C LYS A 516 -15.90 -24.04 -0.30
N PRO A 517 -16.94 -23.53 -0.99
CA PRO A 517 -17.57 -22.25 -0.65
C PRO A 517 -17.97 -22.16 0.82
N GLY A 518 -17.73 -20.99 1.42
CA GLY A 518 -17.97 -20.72 2.84
C GLY A 518 -17.07 -21.46 3.83
N GLU A 519 -16.17 -22.35 3.39
CA GLU A 519 -15.31 -23.15 4.27
C GLU A 519 -13.82 -22.90 4.03
N TYR A 520 -13.30 -23.23 2.84
CA TYR A 520 -11.87 -23.08 2.56
C TYR A 520 -11.51 -23.07 1.07
N VAL A 521 -10.34 -22.51 0.76
CA VAL A 521 -9.59 -22.80 -0.48
C VAL A 521 -8.38 -23.67 -0.11
N LYS A 522 -8.25 -24.84 -0.75
CA LYS A 522 -7.13 -25.76 -0.57
C LYS A 522 -6.19 -25.65 -1.77
N LEU A 523 -4.90 -25.51 -1.48
CA LEU A 523 -3.81 -25.65 -2.43
C LEU A 523 -2.90 -26.81 -2.02
N ASP A 524 -2.36 -27.53 -2.99
CA ASP A 524 -1.34 -28.55 -2.77
C ASP A 524 0.03 -28.03 -3.21
N LYS A 525 1.10 -28.53 -2.61
CA LYS A 525 2.47 -28.18 -3.02
C LYS A 525 2.69 -28.44 -4.51
N ASN A 526 3.29 -27.49 -5.20
CA ASN A 526 3.70 -27.65 -6.59
C ASN A 526 5.00 -28.49 -6.67
N GLU A 527 4.89 -29.77 -7.01
CA GLU A 527 6.05 -30.66 -7.18
C GLU A 527 6.97 -30.27 -8.36
N LEU A 528 6.48 -29.40 -9.27
CA LEU A 528 7.25 -28.85 -10.38
C LEU A 528 7.89 -27.49 -10.06
N TYR A 529 7.78 -27.02 -8.82
CA TYR A 529 8.32 -25.71 -8.46
C TYR A 529 9.82 -25.62 -8.76
N TRP A 530 10.22 -24.51 -9.39
CA TRP A 530 11.53 -24.37 -10.01
C TRP A 530 12.68 -24.19 -9.00
N ARG A 531 12.37 -23.81 -7.75
CA ARG A 531 13.36 -23.64 -6.66
C ARG A 531 13.57 -24.98 -5.93
N LYS A 532 14.56 -25.76 -6.35
CA LYS A 532 14.78 -27.16 -5.89
C LYS A 532 15.63 -27.33 -4.65
#